data_AF-A0A8C7TJN3-F1
#
_entry.id   AF-A0A8C7TJN3-F1
#
_cell.length_a   1.000
_cell.length_b   1.000
_cell.length_c   1.000
_cell.angle_alpha   90.00
_cell.angle_beta   90.00
_cell.angle_gamma   90.00
#
_symmetry.space_group_name_H-M   'P 1'
#
loop_
_entity.id
_entity.type
_entity.pdbx_description
1 polymer ?
#
loop_
_entity_poly.entity_id
_entity_poly.type
_entity_poly.pdbx_seq_one_letter_code
_entity_poly.pdbx_strand_id
1 'polypeptide(L)'
;FNMQALTSYLRKASEQNPAASYYNVDILKYQVSSNGIQSTPLNLAVYWKCTPTTTDLRLDYRYNPESMLCPGPLSNVQVLVPVDGEVINMQSLPNAVWNSELNKSLWKLSDISEKSDNEGSGSLRAKFELSDGPSTPTTLAVQFMSEGSTLSGVDMELLGAGYRLSLNKKRFATGRYMADC
;
A
#
# COMPACT_ATOMS: atom_id res chain seq x y z
N PHE A 1 4.72 0.99 -32.86
CA PHE A 1 4.43 -0.46 -32.66
C PHE A 1 4.79 -1.23 -33.92
N ASN A 2 5.21 -2.49 -33.77
CA ASN A 2 5.24 -3.44 -34.90
C ASN A 2 3.80 -3.96 -35.11
N MET A 3 3.14 -3.47 -36.17
CA MET A 3 1.72 -3.75 -36.39
C MET A 3 1.43 -5.21 -36.71
N GLN A 4 2.33 -5.91 -37.40
CA GLN A 4 2.12 -7.33 -37.72
C GLN A 4 2.15 -8.18 -36.45
N ALA A 5 3.11 -7.95 -35.56
CA ALA A 5 3.20 -8.64 -34.28
C ALA A 5 1.98 -8.36 -33.39
N LEU A 6 1.54 -7.10 -33.34
CA LEU A 6 0.37 -6.69 -32.57
C LEU A 6 -0.90 -7.36 -33.07
N THR A 7 -1.14 -7.40 -34.39
CA THR A 7 -2.30 -8.07 -34.97
C THR A 7 -2.32 -9.57 -34.67
N SER A 8 -1.17 -10.25 -34.79
CA SER A 8 -1.08 -11.68 -34.46
C SER A 8 -1.34 -11.95 -32.98
N TYR A 9 -0.83 -11.11 -32.08
CA TYR A 9 -1.10 -11.21 -30.64
C TYR A 9 -2.59 -11.03 -30.33
N LEU A 10 -3.21 -9.97 -30.85
CA LEU A 10 -4.62 -9.67 -30.60
C LEU A 10 -5.54 -10.76 -31.15
N ARG A 11 -5.22 -11.33 -32.32
CA ARG A 11 -5.97 -12.47 -32.88
C ARG A 11 -5.94 -13.65 -31.91
N LYS A 12 -4.76 -14.06 -31.46
CA LYS A 12 -4.61 -15.17 -30.51
C LYS A 12 -5.34 -14.90 -29.18
N ALA A 13 -5.25 -13.68 -28.66
CA ALA A 13 -5.96 -13.29 -27.43
C ALA A 13 -7.49 -13.36 -27.61
N SER A 14 -7.99 -12.95 -28.77
CA SER A 14 -9.42 -12.99 -29.08
C SER A 14 -9.96 -14.41 -29.24
N GLU A 15 -9.18 -15.32 -29.82
CA GLU A 15 -9.54 -16.74 -29.94
C GLU A 15 -9.58 -17.42 -28.57
N GLN A 16 -8.66 -17.06 -27.66
CA GLN A 16 -8.60 -17.60 -26.31
C GLN A 16 -9.73 -17.09 -25.40
N ASN A 17 -10.14 -15.83 -25.55
CA ASN A 17 -11.23 -15.26 -24.78
C ASN A 17 -12.12 -14.35 -25.65
N PRO A 18 -13.06 -14.94 -26.42
CA PRO A 18 -13.91 -14.19 -27.34
C PRO A 18 -14.92 -13.25 -26.65
N ALA A 19 -15.25 -13.50 -25.38
CA ALA A 19 -16.22 -12.71 -24.62
C ALA A 19 -15.59 -11.48 -23.93
N ALA A 20 -14.27 -11.29 -24.03
CA ALA A 20 -13.57 -10.18 -23.39
C ALA A 20 -13.93 -8.84 -24.05
N SER A 21 -14.25 -7.83 -23.24
CA SER A 21 -14.56 -6.48 -23.73
C SER A 21 -13.32 -5.68 -24.14
N TYR A 22 -12.12 -6.10 -23.72
CA TYR A 22 -10.84 -5.48 -24.07
C TYR A 22 -9.69 -6.49 -23.89
N TYR A 23 -8.56 -6.23 -24.55
CA TYR A 23 -7.34 -7.04 -24.47
C TYR A 23 -6.16 -6.18 -24.02
N ASN A 24 -5.52 -6.56 -22.92
CA ASN A 24 -4.35 -5.85 -22.40
C ASN A 24 -3.07 -6.27 -23.13
N VAL A 25 -2.20 -5.28 -23.41
CA VAL A 25 -0.88 -5.47 -24.02
C VAL A 25 0.15 -4.76 -23.14
N ASP A 26 1.15 -5.51 -22.67
CA ASP A 26 2.27 -4.94 -21.92
C ASP A 26 3.21 -4.18 -22.87
N ILE A 27 3.42 -2.89 -22.61
CA ILE A 27 4.24 -2.01 -23.48
C ILE A 27 5.60 -1.73 -22.85
N LEU A 28 5.63 -1.40 -21.56
CA LEU A 28 6.82 -0.97 -20.85
C LEU A 28 6.82 -1.52 -19.43
N LYS A 29 7.96 -2.08 -19.01
CA LYS A 29 8.28 -2.31 -17.60
C LYS A 29 9.42 -1.36 -17.26
N TYR A 30 9.27 -0.62 -16.17
CA TYR A 30 10.23 0.38 -15.75
C TYR A 30 10.39 0.37 -14.23
N GLN A 31 11.49 0.93 -13.77
CA GLN A 31 11.77 1.17 -12.35
C GLN A 31 11.91 2.68 -12.14
N VAL A 32 11.32 3.18 -11.07
CA VAL A 32 11.41 4.58 -10.68
C VAL A 32 12.57 4.73 -9.71
N SER A 33 13.43 5.72 -9.94
CA SER A 33 14.47 6.08 -8.97
C SER A 33 13.83 6.63 -7.70
N SER A 34 14.29 6.21 -6.53
CA SER A 34 13.81 6.69 -5.24
C SER A 34 14.92 7.39 -4.47
N ASN A 35 14.56 8.45 -3.75
CA ASN A 35 15.45 9.19 -2.85
C ASN A 35 15.11 8.90 -1.38
N GLY A 36 15.03 7.62 -1.04
CA GLY A 36 14.66 7.17 0.31
C GLY A 36 13.27 7.66 0.74
N ILE A 37 13.19 8.21 1.96
CA ILE A 37 11.94 8.60 2.62
C ILE A 37 11.19 9.75 1.93
N GLN A 38 11.86 10.52 1.07
CA GLN A 38 11.20 11.57 0.29
C GLN A 38 10.32 11.00 -0.82
N SER A 39 10.65 9.80 -1.32
CA SER A 39 9.90 9.13 -2.38
C SER A 39 8.83 8.17 -1.87
N THR A 40 8.60 8.09 -0.56
CA THR A 40 7.60 7.21 0.05
C THR A 40 6.30 7.97 0.34
N PRO A 41 5.15 7.51 -0.17
CA PRO A 41 3.83 8.11 0.07
C PRO A 41 3.35 8.21 1.51
N LEU A 42 3.83 7.29 2.36
CA LEU A 42 3.37 7.16 3.74
C LEU A 42 4.55 6.86 4.65
N ASN A 43 5.12 7.86 5.27
CA ASN A 43 6.26 7.69 6.15
C ASN A 43 5.81 7.01 7.44
N LEU A 44 6.60 6.06 7.95
CA LEU A 44 6.27 5.25 9.13
C LEU A 44 7.38 5.36 10.17
N ALA A 45 7.01 5.41 11.44
CA ALA A 45 7.93 5.29 12.57
C ALA A 45 7.30 4.36 13.61
N VAL A 46 8.02 3.29 13.98
CA VAL A 46 7.51 2.23 14.85
C VAL A 46 8.27 2.24 16.17
N TYR A 47 7.55 2.05 17.26
CA TYR A 47 8.11 1.94 18.59
C TYR A 47 7.50 0.75 19.31
N TRP A 48 8.38 -0.08 19.89
CA TRP A 48 8.00 -1.23 20.67
C TRP A 48 8.51 -1.09 22.10
N LYS A 49 7.68 -1.51 23.05
CA LYS A 49 8.07 -1.68 24.43
C LYS A 49 7.59 -3.05 24.90
N CYS A 50 8.53 -3.99 24.96
CA CYS A 50 8.26 -5.37 25.34
C CYS A 50 8.61 -5.58 26.81
N THR A 51 7.65 -6.09 27.58
CA THR A 51 7.82 -6.51 28.97
C THR A 51 7.36 -7.96 29.10
N PRO A 52 7.69 -8.67 30.19
CA PRO A 52 7.30 -10.07 30.36
C PRO A 52 5.79 -10.33 30.33
N THR A 53 4.96 -9.34 30.68
CA THR A 53 3.49 -9.50 30.77
C THR A 53 2.73 -8.66 29.75
N THR A 54 3.34 -7.62 29.20
CA THR A 54 2.68 -6.72 28.24
C THR A 54 3.60 -6.26 27.11
N THR A 55 3.02 -6.03 25.94
CA THR A 55 3.69 -5.38 24.81
C THR A 55 2.93 -4.12 24.43
N ASP A 56 3.61 -2.96 24.49
CA ASP A 56 3.07 -1.71 23.96
C ASP A 56 3.66 -1.45 22.57
N LEU A 57 2.78 -1.20 21.60
CA LEU A 57 3.11 -0.83 20.23
C LEU A 57 2.63 0.59 19.96
N ARG A 58 3.48 1.39 19.30
CA ARG A 58 3.08 2.65 18.68
C ARG A 58 3.60 2.72 17.25
N LEU A 59 2.70 2.95 16.30
CA LEU A 59 3.03 3.28 14.91
C LEU A 59 2.59 4.71 14.63
N ASP A 60 3.54 5.59 14.36
CA ASP A 60 3.26 6.92 13.82
C ASP A 60 3.36 6.87 12.29
N TYR A 61 2.40 7.48 11.61
CA TYR A 61 2.40 7.60 10.15
C TYR A 61 2.22 9.05 9.71
N ARG A 62 2.80 9.40 8.56
CA ARG A 62 2.68 10.72 7.96
C ARG A 62 2.54 10.62 6.45
N TYR A 63 1.44 11.15 5.92
CA TYR A 63 1.25 11.32 4.49
C TYR A 63 2.30 12.24 3.89
N ASN A 64 2.84 11.85 2.73
CA ASN A 64 3.88 12.60 2.02
C ASN A 64 3.41 12.96 0.60
N PRO A 65 2.78 14.13 0.40
CA PRO A 65 2.31 14.56 -0.92
C PRO A 65 3.47 14.78 -1.91
N GLU A 66 4.66 15.17 -1.43
CA GLU A 66 5.81 15.48 -2.29
C GLU A 66 6.36 14.24 -3.03
N SER A 67 5.99 13.04 -2.58
CA SER A 67 6.30 11.79 -3.28
C SER A 67 5.51 11.56 -4.57
N MET A 68 4.52 12.43 -4.85
CA MET A 68 3.60 12.30 -5.97
C MET A 68 3.56 13.59 -6.81
N LEU A 69 3.47 13.45 -8.13
CA LEU A 69 3.31 14.61 -9.01
C LEU A 69 1.93 15.28 -8.83
N CYS A 70 0.89 14.48 -8.65
CA CYS A 70 -0.46 14.95 -8.34
C CYS A 70 -0.92 14.25 -7.06
N PRO A 71 -0.78 14.88 -5.89
CA PRO A 71 -1.14 14.27 -4.61
C PRO A 71 -2.61 13.82 -4.60
N GLY A 72 -2.83 12.56 -4.23
CA GLY A 72 -4.15 11.94 -4.17
C GLY A 72 -4.29 11.09 -2.90
N PRO A 73 -5.53 10.78 -2.48
CA PRO A 73 -5.74 10.00 -1.26
C PRO A 73 -5.12 8.60 -1.39
N LEU A 74 -4.58 8.11 -0.28
CA LEU A 74 -4.25 6.71 -0.06
C LEU A 74 -5.50 6.03 0.50
N SER A 75 -6.06 5.10 -0.26
CA SER A 75 -7.25 4.34 0.11
C SER A 75 -6.91 2.89 0.44
N ASN A 76 -7.87 2.22 1.08
CA ASN A 76 -7.72 0.83 1.56
C ASN A 76 -6.47 0.67 2.45
N VAL A 77 -6.22 1.66 3.32
CA VAL A 77 -5.05 1.64 4.19
C VAL A 77 -5.22 0.57 5.27
N GLN A 78 -4.35 -0.43 5.25
CA GLN A 78 -4.34 -1.53 6.21
C GLN A 78 -2.98 -1.65 6.86
N VAL A 79 -2.94 -1.85 8.17
CA VAL A 79 -1.72 -2.11 8.92
C VAL A 79 -1.85 -3.47 9.59
N LEU A 80 -0.90 -4.35 9.31
CA LEU A 80 -0.86 -5.71 9.83
C LEU A 80 0.38 -5.87 10.70
N VAL A 81 0.20 -6.19 11.98
CA VAL A 81 1.29 -6.32 12.94
C VAL A 81 1.24 -7.71 13.58
N PRO A 82 2.27 -8.55 13.37
CA PRO A 82 2.43 -9.80 14.11
C PRO A 82 2.86 -9.53 15.55
N VAL A 83 2.30 -10.28 16.51
CA VAL A 83 2.71 -10.21 17.93
C VAL A 83 2.75 -11.62 18.49
N ASP A 84 3.89 -12.03 19.02
CA ASP A 84 4.11 -13.30 19.71
C ASP A 84 3.88 -13.18 21.24
N GLY A 85 4.11 -14.28 21.95
CA GLY A 85 4.00 -14.35 23.41
C GLY A 85 2.60 -14.66 23.95
N GLU A 86 1.80 -15.39 23.18
CA GLU A 86 0.44 -15.84 23.55
C GLU A 86 -0.44 -14.67 24.05
N VAL A 87 -0.91 -13.85 23.11
CA VAL A 87 -1.76 -12.70 23.43
C VAL A 87 -3.09 -13.15 24.00
N ILE A 88 -3.35 -12.81 25.26
CA ILE A 88 -4.60 -13.08 25.97
C ILE A 88 -5.63 -12.01 25.67
N ASN A 89 -5.18 -10.75 25.56
CA ASN A 89 -6.04 -9.59 25.41
C ASN A 89 -5.34 -8.48 24.63
N MET A 90 -6.10 -7.68 23.88
CA MET A 90 -5.60 -6.57 23.10
C MET A 90 -6.48 -5.33 23.31
N GLN A 91 -5.85 -4.22 23.67
CA GLN A 91 -6.45 -2.90 23.68
C GLN A 91 -5.80 -2.06 22.60
N SER A 92 -6.58 -1.35 21.78
CA SER A 92 -6.03 -0.56 20.68
C SER A 92 -6.79 0.72 20.42
N LEU A 93 -6.06 1.74 19.96
CA LEU A 93 -6.60 3.03 19.53
C LEU A 93 -5.86 3.49 18.26
N PRO A 94 -6.53 3.64 17.11
CA PRO A 94 -7.92 3.26 16.82
C PRO A 94 -8.14 1.74 16.95
N ASN A 95 -9.41 1.31 16.94
CA ASN A 95 -9.78 -0.08 17.11
C ASN A 95 -9.17 -0.99 16.02
N ALA A 96 -8.51 -2.06 16.44
CA ALA A 96 -7.97 -3.10 15.58
C ALA A 96 -8.74 -4.42 15.76
N VAL A 97 -8.60 -5.30 14.78
CA VAL A 97 -9.07 -6.69 14.87
C VAL A 97 -7.88 -7.58 15.20
N TRP A 98 -7.97 -8.34 16.29
CA TRP A 98 -7.01 -9.39 16.62
C TRP A 98 -7.41 -10.71 15.96
N ASN A 99 -6.44 -11.38 15.32
CA ASN A 99 -6.58 -12.74 14.81
C ASN A 99 -5.65 -13.67 15.58
N SER A 100 -6.23 -14.50 16.44
CA SER A 100 -5.50 -15.46 17.28
C SER A 100 -4.95 -16.65 16.51
N GLU A 101 -5.53 -17.04 15.37
CA GLU A 101 -5.01 -18.15 14.55
C GLU A 101 -3.68 -17.77 13.88
N LEU A 102 -3.53 -16.50 13.52
CA LEU A 102 -2.35 -15.97 12.84
C LEU A 102 -1.42 -15.15 13.74
N ASN A 103 -1.81 -14.91 14.99
CA ASN A 103 -1.12 -14.03 15.94
C ASN A 103 -0.84 -12.64 15.36
N LYS A 104 -1.87 -12.02 14.77
CA LYS A 104 -1.78 -10.73 14.06
C LYS A 104 -2.90 -9.79 14.44
N SER A 105 -2.54 -8.51 14.58
CA SER A 105 -3.49 -7.40 14.67
C SER A 105 -3.61 -6.70 13.32
N LEU A 106 -4.85 -6.33 12.96
CA LEU A 106 -5.18 -5.64 11.72
C LEU A 106 -5.92 -4.33 12.02
N TRP A 107 -5.35 -3.22 11.57
CA TRP A 107 -6.05 -1.94 11.47
C TRP A 107 -6.52 -1.73 10.03
N LYS A 108 -7.74 -1.21 9.89
CA LYS A 108 -8.26 -0.66 8.64
C LYS A 108 -8.52 0.81 8.88
N LEU A 109 -7.71 1.66 8.27
CA LEU A 109 -7.82 3.11 8.41
C LEU A 109 -8.69 3.67 7.29
N SER A 110 -9.30 4.82 7.56
CA SER A 110 -9.93 5.64 6.52
C SER A 110 -8.88 6.16 5.53
N ASP A 111 -9.35 6.72 4.43
CA ASP A 111 -8.47 7.31 3.42
C ASP A 111 -7.59 8.41 4.02
N ILE A 112 -6.30 8.37 3.68
CA ILE A 112 -5.27 9.29 4.17
C ILE A 112 -4.90 10.26 3.04
N SER A 113 -4.98 11.56 3.31
CA SER A 113 -4.63 12.63 2.38
C SER A 113 -4.30 13.91 3.14
N GLU A 114 -3.84 14.95 2.44
CA GLU A 114 -3.69 16.31 3.00
C GLU A 114 -4.98 16.89 3.58
N LYS A 115 -6.14 16.42 3.11
CA LYS A 115 -7.46 16.86 3.59
C LYS A 115 -7.95 16.08 4.80
N SER A 116 -7.27 14.99 5.16
CA SER A 116 -7.58 14.21 6.36
C SER A 116 -7.15 14.98 7.61
N ASP A 117 -7.66 14.60 8.78
CA ASP A 117 -7.27 15.21 10.05
C ASP A 117 -5.74 15.20 10.23
N ASN A 118 -5.20 16.27 10.83
CA ASN A 118 -3.76 16.49 11.01
C ASN A 118 -2.95 16.32 9.71
N GLU A 119 -3.51 16.71 8.57
CA GLU A 119 -2.85 16.68 7.26
C GLU A 119 -2.37 15.27 6.86
N GLY A 120 -3.13 14.24 7.26
CA GLY A 120 -2.79 12.84 6.98
C GLY A 120 -1.70 12.27 7.89
N SER A 121 -1.42 12.92 9.02
CA SER A 121 -0.56 12.41 10.08
C SER A 121 -1.38 11.79 11.21
N GLY A 122 -0.91 10.68 11.78
CA GLY A 122 -1.61 10.03 12.88
C GLY A 122 -0.76 9.01 13.62
N SER A 123 -1.35 8.41 14.66
CA SER A 123 -0.71 7.36 15.45
C SER A 123 -1.68 6.23 15.74
N LEU A 124 -1.21 4.99 15.60
CA LEU A 124 -1.87 3.79 16.11
C LEU A 124 -1.16 3.35 17.37
N ARG A 125 -1.92 2.96 18.39
CA ARG A 125 -1.39 2.45 19.65
C ARG A 125 -2.09 1.16 20.01
N ALA A 126 -1.33 0.19 20.48
CA ALA A 126 -1.87 -1.06 20.96
C ALA A 126 -1.14 -1.50 22.22
N LYS A 127 -1.87 -2.15 23.12
CA LYS A 127 -1.33 -2.84 24.27
C LYS A 127 -1.83 -4.29 24.23
N PHE A 128 -0.88 -5.21 24.24
CA PHE A 128 -1.13 -6.65 24.24
C PHE A 128 -0.77 -7.21 25.61
N GLU A 129 -1.68 -7.96 26.23
CA GLU A 129 -1.44 -8.73 27.45
C GLU A 129 -1.02 -10.15 27.04
N LEU A 130 0.07 -10.65 27.62
CA LEU A 130 0.76 -11.87 27.22
C LEU A 130 0.68 -12.94 28.33
N SER A 131 0.49 -14.22 27.98
CA SER A 131 0.74 -15.34 28.91
C SER A 131 2.17 -15.85 28.88
N ASP A 132 2.88 -15.69 27.76
CA ASP A 132 4.24 -16.21 27.56
C ASP A 132 5.17 -15.14 26.96
N GLY A 133 5.35 -14.03 27.68
CA GLY A 133 6.22 -12.94 27.23
C GLY A 133 7.69 -13.09 27.65
N PRO A 134 8.57 -12.16 27.22
CA PRO A 134 8.28 -10.98 26.41
C PRO A 134 8.10 -11.30 24.92
N SER A 135 7.33 -10.47 24.22
CA SER A 135 7.28 -10.51 22.76
C SER A 135 8.58 -10.03 22.12
N THR A 136 8.82 -10.46 20.89
CA THR A 136 9.89 -9.95 20.04
C THR A 136 9.33 -8.89 19.09
N PRO A 137 9.90 -7.68 19.02
CA PRO A 137 9.52 -6.70 17.99
C PRO A 137 9.62 -7.32 16.60
N THR A 138 8.54 -7.22 15.82
CA THR A 138 8.50 -7.75 14.45
C THR A 138 8.24 -6.68 13.42
N THR A 139 8.63 -6.98 12.18
CA THR A 139 8.30 -6.17 11.01
C THR A 139 6.79 -6.09 10.81
N LEU A 140 6.25 -4.88 10.79
CA LEU A 140 4.86 -4.67 10.38
C LEU A 140 4.74 -4.46 8.88
N ALA A 141 3.57 -4.77 8.34
CA ALA A 141 3.24 -4.58 6.94
C ALA A 141 2.12 -3.55 6.78
N VAL A 142 2.25 -2.68 5.78
CA VAL A 142 1.22 -1.72 5.41
C VAL A 142 0.77 -1.95 3.98
N GLN A 143 -0.53 -1.83 3.74
CA GLN A 143 -1.10 -1.89 2.41
C GLN A 143 -1.93 -0.66 2.14
N PHE A 144 -1.83 -0.10 0.94
CA PHE A 144 -2.69 0.98 0.46
C PHE A 144 -2.63 1.05 -1.06
N MET A 145 -3.56 1.78 -1.65
CA MET A 145 -3.56 2.12 -3.06
C MET A 145 -3.94 3.57 -3.29
N SER A 146 -3.57 4.11 -4.44
CA SER A 146 -4.02 5.42 -4.88
C SER A 146 -4.38 5.36 -6.36
N GLU A 147 -5.49 5.99 -6.72
CA GLU A 147 -5.95 6.13 -8.10
C GLU A 147 -5.87 7.60 -8.53
N GLY A 148 -5.62 7.84 -9.81
CA GLY A 148 -5.50 9.17 -10.40
C GLY A 148 -4.09 9.75 -10.41
N SER A 149 -3.10 9.07 -9.80
CA SER A 149 -1.72 9.56 -9.71
C SER A 149 -0.66 8.48 -9.96
N THR A 150 0.58 8.92 -10.11
CA THR A 150 1.78 8.08 -10.21
C THR A 150 2.91 8.66 -9.36
N LEU A 151 3.80 7.79 -8.89
CA LEU A 151 5.04 8.21 -8.21
C LEU A 151 6.10 8.68 -9.20
N SER A 152 6.05 8.22 -10.45
CA SER A 152 7.06 8.52 -11.47
C SER A 152 6.84 9.87 -12.17
N GLY A 153 5.61 10.40 -12.13
CA GLY A 153 5.20 11.54 -12.95
C GLY A 153 5.12 11.25 -14.45
N VAL A 154 5.34 10.00 -14.87
CA VAL A 154 5.33 9.63 -16.29
C VAL A 154 3.93 9.78 -16.87
N ASP A 155 3.88 10.35 -18.08
CA ASP A 155 2.68 10.40 -18.89
C ASP A 155 2.88 9.77 -20.26
N MET A 156 1.78 9.53 -20.95
CA MET A 156 1.76 8.95 -22.29
C MET A 156 0.95 9.84 -23.22
N GLU A 157 1.53 10.12 -24.38
CA GLU A 157 0.87 10.83 -25.47
C GLU A 157 0.88 9.97 -26.74
N LEU A 158 -0.17 10.10 -27.55
CA LEU A 158 -0.26 9.46 -28.86
C LEU A 158 0.27 10.39 -29.93
N LEU A 159 1.11 9.86 -30.81
CA LEU A 159 1.58 10.57 -31.99
C LEU A 159 0.83 10.07 -33.23
N GLY A 160 0.29 11.01 -34.02
CA GLY A 160 -0.48 10.74 -35.23
C GLY A 160 -2.00 10.70 -35.03
N ALA A 161 -2.75 10.65 -36.13
CA ALA A 161 -4.21 10.84 -36.13
C ALA A 161 -5.03 9.53 -36.16
N GLY A 162 -4.40 8.37 -36.33
CA GLY A 162 -5.09 7.08 -36.53
C GLY A 162 -5.68 6.45 -35.26
N TYR A 163 -5.28 6.92 -34.08
CA TYR A 163 -5.70 6.39 -32.79
C TYR A 163 -6.03 7.53 -31.83
N ARG A 164 -6.92 7.26 -30.87
CA ARG A 164 -7.22 8.17 -29.76
C ARG A 164 -7.14 7.42 -28.44
N LEU A 165 -6.70 8.11 -27.40
CA LEU A 165 -6.71 7.58 -26.05
C LEU A 165 -8.12 7.77 -25.47
N SER A 166 -8.82 6.68 -25.16
CA SER A 166 -10.15 6.75 -24.55
C SER A 166 -10.09 7.05 -23.06
N LEU A 167 -9.06 6.53 -22.37
CA LEU A 167 -8.85 6.68 -20.94
C LEU A 167 -7.35 6.54 -20.63
N ASN A 168 -6.83 7.43 -19.79
CA ASN A 168 -5.51 7.29 -19.17
C ASN A 168 -5.67 6.97 -17.69
N LYS A 169 -5.59 5.69 -17.32
CA LYS A 169 -5.74 5.26 -15.92
C LYS A 169 -4.38 5.21 -15.23
N LYS A 170 -4.16 6.14 -14.30
CA LYS A 170 -2.97 6.20 -13.43
C LYS A 170 -3.32 5.67 -12.04
N ARG A 171 -2.47 4.79 -11.50
CA ARG A 171 -2.60 4.27 -10.13
C ARG A 171 -1.27 3.73 -9.63
N PHE A 172 -1.10 3.70 -8.32
CA PHE A 172 -0.07 2.91 -7.65
C PHE A 172 -0.66 2.18 -6.44
N ALA A 173 0.01 1.11 -6.02
CA ALA A 173 -0.35 0.36 -4.84
C ALA A 173 0.93 -0.11 -4.14
N THR A 174 0.81 -0.36 -2.84
CA THR A 174 1.88 -0.98 -2.06
C THR A 174 2.24 -2.36 -2.60
N GLY A 175 3.53 -2.59 -2.81
CA GLY A 175 4.10 -3.93 -2.87
C GLY A 175 4.46 -4.40 -1.46
N ARG A 176 5.75 -4.66 -1.23
CA ARG A 176 6.29 -4.91 0.11
C ARG A 176 6.55 -3.58 0.82
N TYR A 177 5.60 -3.12 1.63
CA TYR A 177 5.73 -1.91 2.43
C TYR A 177 5.81 -2.29 3.91
N MET A 178 6.99 -2.12 4.51
CA MET A 178 7.31 -2.67 5.82
C MET A 178 8.01 -1.62 6.68
N ALA A 179 7.83 -1.73 8.00
CA ALA A 179 8.56 -0.92 8.95
C ALA A 179 9.03 -1.78 10.13
N ASP A 180 10.28 -1.56 10.53
CA ASP A 180 10.97 -2.24 11.61
C ASP A 180 11.17 -1.29 12.81
N CYS A 181 11.49 -1.89 13.96
CA CYS A 181 11.87 -1.17 15.19
C CYS A 181 13.37 -0.90 15.26
#